data_AF-S2P0Q5-F1
#
_entry.id   AF-S2P0Q5-F1
#
_cell.length_a   1.000
_cell.length_b   1.000
_cell.length_c   1.000
_cell.angle_alpha   90.00
_cell.angle_beta   90.00
_cell.angle_gamma   90.00
#
_symmetry.space_group_name_H-M   'P 1'
#
loop_
_entity.id
_entity.type
_entity.pdbx_description
1 polymer ?
#
loop_
_entity_poly.entity_id
_entity_poly.type
_entity_poly.pdbx_seq_one_letter_code
_entity_poly.pdbx_strand_id
1 'polypeptide(L)'
;MHWLTDSSGVVTGYYTYDGTKWNPYKIDAKILSAETFNGMTFNGVTFTGSKFISSFKGVKPDGVADYTVHGTTTMADGKIVTDTYSDTDNSQVTHTELSQFGLLSQIYNKGTLMDSAQLSLGMLTLSGNYQTASNKPLEWITSSLDALRVLQLTNNNLLVWHGAFYPQSGDTATISTPLSKTLSGWLIAWSYYQNGSPTYNNYAFTLLPKAALIYNTTGANYLRVTFTMKDVGTIFKVLWYDDTHIVGTAENNTGSLSKAVMTEVYAV
;
A
#
# COMPACT_ATOMS: atom_id res chain seq x y z
N MET A 1 42.55 -2.88 47.50
CA MET A 1 41.67 -2.38 46.42
C MET A 1 41.23 -0.98 46.80
N HIS A 2 41.19 -0.04 45.86
CA HIS A 2 40.85 1.35 46.15
C HIS A 2 39.97 1.94 45.05
N TRP A 3 38.90 2.61 45.47
CA TRP A 3 38.07 3.43 44.61
C TRP A 3 38.64 4.84 44.61
N LEU A 4 39.03 5.33 43.43
CA LEU A 4 39.40 6.72 43.26
C LEU A 4 38.12 7.55 43.19
N THR A 5 38.02 8.61 43.99
CA THR A 5 36.89 9.54 43.97
C THR A 5 37.36 10.95 43.60
N ASP A 6 36.48 11.73 42.97
CA ASP A 6 36.70 13.17 42.82
C ASP A 6 36.40 13.95 44.13
N SER A 7 36.53 15.29 44.09
CA SER A 7 36.26 16.17 45.23
C SER A 7 34.80 16.15 45.71
N SER A 8 33.89 15.60 44.90
CA SER A 8 32.46 15.46 45.21
C SER A 8 32.12 14.06 45.71
N GLY A 9 33.11 13.17 45.85
CA GLY A 9 32.92 11.79 46.31
C GLY A 9 32.43 10.83 45.22
N VAL A 10 32.42 11.24 43.95
CA VAL A 10 32.01 10.37 42.84
C VAL A 10 33.17 9.48 42.44
N VAL A 11 32.91 8.18 42.33
CA VAL A 11 33.93 7.20 41.90
C VAL A 11 34.31 7.43 40.43
N THR A 12 35.59 7.69 40.18
CA THR A 12 36.17 7.95 38.85
C THR A 12 37.09 6.84 38.36
N GLY A 13 37.46 5.88 39.21
CA GLY A 13 38.26 4.73 38.81
C GLY A 13 38.41 3.67 39.90
N TYR A 14 38.85 2.49 39.52
CA TYR A 14 39.08 1.36 40.42
C TYR A 14 40.50 0.84 40.22
N TYR A 15 41.25 0.66 41.31
CA TYR A 15 42.66 0.32 41.27
C TYR A 15 43.03 -0.84 42.22
N THR A 16 43.99 -1.65 41.78
CA THR A 16 44.63 -2.70 42.60
C THR A 16 46.12 -2.37 42.82
N TYR A 17 46.63 -2.64 44.02
CA TYR A 17 48.04 -2.42 44.37
C TYR A 17 48.82 -3.72 44.19
N ASP A 18 49.92 -3.68 43.44
CA ASP A 18 50.74 -4.87 43.15
C ASP A 18 51.94 -5.04 44.12
N GLY A 19 52.01 -4.21 45.16
CA GLY A 19 53.16 -4.15 46.08
C GLY A 19 54.16 -3.05 45.74
N THR A 20 54.05 -2.42 44.57
CA THR A 20 54.93 -1.33 44.14
C THR A 20 54.16 -0.10 43.63
N LYS A 21 53.04 -0.28 42.91
CA LYS A 21 52.21 0.79 42.35
C LYS A 21 50.74 0.42 42.29
N TRP A 22 49.90 1.45 42.15
CA TRP A 22 48.48 1.30 41.86
C TRP A 22 48.27 1.13 40.36
N ASN A 23 47.58 0.07 39.95
CA ASN A 23 47.24 -0.21 38.56
C ASN A 23 45.73 -0.05 38.34
N PRO A 24 45.29 0.60 37.25
CA PRO A 24 43.88 0.69 36.93
C PRO A 24 43.34 -0.71 36.64
N TYR A 25 42.24 -1.05 37.30
CA TYR A 25 41.56 -2.31 37.15
C TYR A 25 40.32 -2.11 36.30
N LYS A 26 40.30 -2.75 35.13
CA LYS A 26 39.13 -2.73 34.23
C LYS A 26 38.04 -3.59 34.84
N ILE A 27 36.87 -2.99 35.06
CA ILE A 27 35.68 -3.74 35.48
C ILE A 27 35.11 -4.43 34.24
N ASP A 28 35.10 -5.77 34.23
CA ASP A 28 34.46 -6.53 33.17
C ASP A 28 32.93 -6.34 33.22
N ALA A 29 32.27 -6.17 32.08
CA ALA A 29 30.81 -6.05 32.03
C ALA A 29 30.09 -7.24 32.68
N LYS A 30 30.69 -8.45 32.61
CA LYS A 30 30.13 -9.69 33.17
C LYS A 30 29.98 -9.69 34.70
N ILE A 31 30.70 -8.82 35.41
CA ILE A 31 30.65 -8.73 36.89
C ILE A 31 29.78 -7.58 37.38
N LEU A 32 29.24 -6.75 36.47
CA LEU A 32 28.31 -5.68 36.82
C LEU A 32 26.90 -6.27 37.01
N SER A 33 26.49 -6.44 38.26
CA SER A 33 25.10 -6.71 38.64
C SER A 33 24.55 -5.46 39.34
N ALA A 34 23.83 -4.63 38.60
CA ALA A 34 23.16 -3.45 39.15
C ALA A 34 21.66 -3.58 38.89
N GLU A 35 20.84 -3.32 39.92
CA GLU A 35 19.38 -3.29 39.76
C GLU A 35 18.93 -2.08 38.93
N THR A 36 19.61 -0.93 39.08
CA THR A 36 19.26 0.33 38.41
C THR A 36 20.49 1.14 38.04
N PHE A 37 20.47 1.74 36.85
CA PHE A 37 21.41 2.76 36.40
C PHE A 37 20.68 4.10 36.25
N ASN A 38 20.92 5.06 37.14
CA ASN A 38 20.23 6.36 37.14
C ASN A 38 21.07 7.46 36.48
N GLY A 39 20.50 8.18 35.51
CA GLY A 39 21.09 9.40 34.95
C GLY A 39 22.38 9.19 34.13
N MET A 40 22.59 8.00 33.57
CA MET A 40 23.80 7.69 32.79
C MET A 40 23.57 7.84 31.29
N THR A 41 24.63 8.20 30.56
CA THR A 41 24.67 8.12 29.09
C THR A 41 25.67 7.04 28.68
N PHE A 42 25.20 6.04 27.94
CA PHE A 42 26.07 5.00 27.38
C PHE A 42 26.62 5.48 26.03
N ASN A 43 27.93 5.73 25.96
CA ASN A 43 28.61 6.17 24.74
C ASN A 43 29.55 5.08 24.22
N GLY A 44 29.43 4.72 22.93
CA GLY A 44 30.37 3.80 22.27
C GLY A 44 30.28 2.34 22.73
N VAL A 45 29.12 1.87 23.20
CA VAL A 45 28.91 0.47 23.63
C VAL A 45 28.12 -0.32 22.60
N THR A 46 28.34 -1.64 22.56
CA THR A 46 27.54 -2.60 21.78
C THR A 46 26.79 -3.52 22.72
N PHE A 47 25.47 -3.57 22.59
CA PHE A 47 24.59 -4.50 23.31
C PHE A 47 24.34 -5.73 22.42
N THR A 48 24.76 -6.92 22.86
CA THR A 48 24.61 -8.18 22.10
C THR A 48 23.64 -9.11 22.82
N GLY A 49 22.63 -9.64 22.12
CA GLY A 49 21.63 -10.55 22.69
C GLY A 49 20.76 -9.91 23.80
N SER A 50 20.66 -8.59 23.82
CA SER A 50 19.97 -7.85 24.88
C SER A 50 18.47 -7.73 24.62
N LYS A 51 17.69 -7.72 25.71
CA LYS A 51 16.26 -7.39 25.72
C LYS A 51 16.08 -6.04 26.37
N PHE A 52 15.56 -5.06 25.64
CA PHE A 52 15.17 -3.77 26.20
C PHE A 52 13.67 -3.78 26.46
N ILE A 53 13.28 -3.37 27.67
CA ILE A 53 11.88 -3.29 28.11
C ILE A 53 11.64 -1.87 28.60
N SER A 54 10.70 -1.17 27.97
CA SER A 54 10.27 0.17 28.35
C SER A 54 8.79 0.14 28.67
N SER A 55 8.45 0.20 29.95
CA SER A 55 7.07 0.26 30.41
C SER A 55 6.60 1.71 30.60
N PHE A 56 5.34 1.98 30.30
CA PHE A 56 4.71 3.29 30.48
C PHE A 56 3.33 3.13 31.13
N LYS A 57 2.84 4.18 31.79
CA LYS A 57 1.52 4.21 32.45
C LYS A 57 1.00 5.65 32.52
N GLY A 58 -0.32 5.83 32.45
CA GLY A 58 -0.94 7.15 32.52
C GLY A 58 -0.70 8.00 31.27
N VAL A 59 -0.34 7.37 30.14
CA VAL A 59 -0.14 8.07 28.87
C VAL A 59 -1.51 8.36 28.28
N LYS A 60 -1.75 9.59 27.82
CA LYS A 60 -2.96 9.94 27.06
C LYS A 60 -2.63 9.87 25.57
N PRO A 61 -3.18 8.91 24.80
CA PRO A 61 -2.92 8.86 23.36
C PRO A 61 -3.52 10.09 22.66
N ASP A 62 -2.86 10.54 21.60
CA ASP A 62 -3.38 11.64 20.78
C ASP A 62 -4.65 11.21 20.04
N GLY A 63 -5.64 12.11 19.96
CA GLY A 63 -6.87 11.89 19.19
C GLY A 63 -7.95 11.04 19.89
N VAL A 64 -7.75 10.61 21.15
CA VAL A 64 -8.79 9.95 21.96
C VAL A 64 -9.22 10.81 23.15
N ALA A 65 -10.54 10.92 23.35
CA ALA A 65 -11.09 11.60 24.52
C ALA A 65 -11.13 10.64 25.71
N ASP A 66 -10.69 11.15 26.87
CA ASP A 66 -11.06 10.65 28.20
C ASP A 66 -10.66 9.22 28.61
N TYR A 67 -9.52 8.71 28.15
CA TYR A 67 -8.85 7.60 28.83
C TYR A 67 -7.33 7.69 28.77
N THR A 68 -6.65 7.02 29.70
CA THR A 68 -5.20 6.85 29.71
C THR A 68 -4.84 5.39 29.50
N VAL A 69 -3.61 5.14 29.09
CA VAL A 69 -3.08 3.81 28.81
C VAL A 69 -1.79 3.53 29.54
N HIS A 70 -1.55 2.25 29.73
CA HIS A 70 -0.26 1.69 30.09
C HIS A 70 0.15 0.62 29.08
N GLY A 71 1.41 0.22 29.13
CA GLY A 71 1.90 -0.77 28.20
C GLY A 71 3.39 -0.99 28.34
N THR A 72 3.92 -1.77 27.41
CA THR A 72 5.34 -2.08 27.36
C THR A 72 5.80 -2.15 25.92
N THR A 73 6.87 -1.40 25.62
CA THR A 73 7.65 -1.58 24.39
C THR A 73 8.81 -2.53 24.70
N THR A 74 8.90 -3.63 23.96
CA THR A 74 9.99 -4.61 24.06
C THR A 74 10.78 -4.64 22.75
N MET A 75 12.09 -4.46 22.82
CA MET A 75 13.02 -4.76 21.73
C MET A 75 13.80 -6.03 22.07
N ALA A 76 13.52 -7.12 21.35
CA ALA A 76 14.17 -8.41 21.48
C ALA A 76 13.88 -9.28 20.25
N ASP A 77 14.66 -10.35 20.06
CA ASP A 77 14.35 -11.41 19.08
C ASP A 77 14.11 -10.92 17.65
N GLY A 78 14.78 -9.83 17.24
CA GLY A 78 14.65 -9.24 15.91
C GLY A 78 13.42 -8.37 15.70
N LYS A 79 12.70 -8.01 16.77
CA LYS A 79 11.48 -7.19 16.70
C LYS A 79 11.40 -6.11 17.77
N ILE A 80 10.57 -5.11 17.48
CA ILE A 80 10.10 -4.11 18.43
C ILE A 80 8.58 -4.28 18.55
N VAL A 81 8.10 -4.61 19.74
CA VAL A 81 6.67 -4.83 20.01
C VAL A 81 6.20 -3.84 21.06
N THR A 82 5.07 -3.18 20.82
CA THR A 82 4.37 -2.40 21.84
C THR A 82 2.97 -2.94 22.05
N ASP A 83 2.71 -3.45 23.25
CA ASP A 83 1.36 -3.81 23.71
C ASP A 83 0.83 -2.70 24.62
N THR A 84 -0.37 -2.23 24.33
CA THR A 84 -1.01 -1.13 25.05
C THR A 84 -2.36 -1.56 25.59
N TYR A 85 -2.64 -1.18 26.84
CA TYR A 85 -3.84 -1.52 27.59
C TYR A 85 -4.49 -0.27 28.19
N SER A 86 -5.81 -0.30 28.31
CA SER A 86 -6.61 0.72 28.98
C SER A 86 -6.28 0.75 30.48
N ASP A 87 -6.03 1.94 31.05
CA ASP A 87 -5.88 2.10 32.50
C ASP A 87 -7.19 1.90 33.26
N THR A 88 -8.34 2.00 32.58
CA THR A 88 -9.67 1.91 33.19
C THR A 88 -10.07 0.46 33.48
N ASP A 89 -9.86 -0.43 32.52
CA ASP A 89 -10.38 -1.80 32.56
C ASP A 89 -9.36 -2.88 32.17
N ASN A 90 -8.10 -2.48 31.95
CA ASN A 90 -7.00 -3.36 31.57
C ASN A 90 -7.23 -4.14 30.26
N SER A 91 -8.18 -3.70 29.44
CA SER A 91 -8.40 -4.30 28.12
C SER A 91 -7.31 -3.88 27.14
N GLN A 92 -6.92 -4.78 26.24
CA GLN A 92 -5.97 -4.47 25.18
C GLN A 92 -6.58 -3.43 24.23
N VAL A 93 -5.80 -2.42 23.88
CA VAL A 93 -6.19 -1.31 23.01
C VAL A 93 -5.41 -1.38 21.70
N THR A 94 -4.10 -1.62 21.76
CA THR A 94 -3.29 -1.79 20.56
C THR A 94 -2.22 -2.86 20.72
N HIS A 95 -1.82 -3.42 19.58
CA HIS A 95 -0.60 -4.19 19.41
C HIS A 95 0.11 -3.65 18.16
N THR A 96 1.35 -3.19 18.32
CA THR A 96 2.19 -2.82 17.18
C THR A 96 3.47 -3.63 17.19
N GLU A 97 3.87 -4.10 16.01
CA GLU A 97 5.09 -4.88 15.82
C GLU A 97 5.84 -4.34 14.61
N LEU A 98 7.13 -4.08 14.77
CA LEU A 98 8.10 -3.95 13.70
C LEU A 98 9.03 -5.15 13.75
N SER A 99 9.12 -5.90 12.67
CA SER A 99 9.98 -7.08 12.55
C SER A 99 10.71 -7.10 11.20
N GLN A 100 11.54 -8.13 11.00
CA GLN A 100 12.24 -8.38 9.74
C GLN A 100 11.33 -8.53 8.51
N PHE A 101 10.04 -8.79 8.73
CA PHE A 101 9.06 -8.95 7.65
C PHE A 101 8.24 -7.69 7.39
N GLY A 102 8.31 -6.68 8.26
CA GLY A 102 7.65 -5.39 8.08
C GLY A 102 6.95 -4.89 9.35
N LEU A 103 5.81 -4.24 9.16
CA LEU A 103 5.06 -3.57 10.22
C LEU A 103 3.66 -4.16 10.37
N LEU A 104 3.22 -4.37 11.60
CA LEU A 104 1.86 -4.73 11.98
C LEU A 104 1.34 -3.70 12.99
N SER A 105 0.10 -3.27 12.80
CA SER A 105 -0.63 -2.42 13.73
C SER A 105 -2.05 -2.95 13.88
N GLN A 106 -2.43 -3.28 15.10
CA GLN A 106 -3.74 -3.83 15.44
C GLN A 106 -4.40 -2.95 16.50
N ILE A 107 -5.69 -2.70 16.33
CA ILE A 107 -6.52 -1.95 17.26
C ILE A 107 -7.58 -2.89 17.81
N TYR A 108 -7.77 -2.85 19.12
CA TYR A 108 -8.69 -3.69 19.85
C TYR A 108 -9.73 -2.83 20.57
N ASN A 109 -10.94 -3.37 20.69
CA ASN A 109 -11.98 -2.86 21.57
C ASN A 109 -12.34 -3.97 22.55
N LYS A 110 -11.99 -3.78 23.83
CA LYS A 110 -12.24 -4.76 24.90
C LYS A 110 -11.72 -6.17 24.55
N GLY A 111 -10.52 -6.23 23.95
CA GLY A 111 -9.87 -7.49 23.53
C GLY A 111 -10.38 -8.09 22.22
N THR A 112 -11.41 -7.49 21.58
CA THR A 112 -11.83 -7.88 20.24
C THR A 112 -11.05 -7.07 19.20
N LEU A 113 -10.41 -7.73 18.24
CA LEU A 113 -9.72 -7.05 17.14
C LEU A 113 -10.73 -6.28 16.28
N MET A 114 -10.49 -4.98 16.11
CA MET A 114 -11.37 -4.08 15.35
C MET A 114 -10.79 -3.75 13.99
N ASP A 115 -9.49 -3.47 13.94
CA ASP A 115 -8.78 -3.05 12.74
C ASP A 115 -7.35 -3.57 12.76
N SER A 116 -6.80 -3.84 11.58
CA SER A 116 -5.43 -4.29 11.37
C SER A 116 -4.86 -3.68 10.10
N ALA A 117 -3.67 -3.10 10.21
CA ALA A 117 -2.86 -2.67 9.09
C ALA A 117 -1.52 -3.41 9.12
N GLN A 118 -1.17 -4.06 8.02
CA GLN A 118 0.09 -4.77 7.87
C GLN A 118 0.79 -4.34 6.60
N LEU A 119 2.04 -3.89 6.71
CA LEU A 119 2.95 -3.72 5.59
C LEU A 119 3.97 -4.85 5.65
N SER A 120 3.92 -5.79 4.72
CA SER A 120 4.82 -6.94 4.70
C SER A 120 5.14 -7.37 3.27
N LEU A 121 6.41 -7.65 3.00
CA LEU A 121 6.89 -8.21 1.72
C LEU A 121 6.38 -7.47 0.47
N GLY A 122 6.23 -6.14 0.53
CA GLY A 122 5.76 -5.32 -0.60
C GLY A 122 4.22 -5.26 -0.78
N MET A 123 3.45 -5.82 0.16
CA MET A 123 2.00 -5.68 0.23
C MET A 123 1.58 -4.85 1.44
N LEU A 124 0.60 -3.97 1.23
CA LEU A 124 -0.21 -3.40 2.30
C LEU A 124 -1.50 -4.22 2.42
N THR A 125 -1.71 -4.85 3.56
CA THR A 125 -2.96 -5.54 3.92
C THR A 125 -3.71 -4.72 4.96
N LEU A 126 -4.96 -4.39 4.66
CA LEU A 126 -5.87 -3.69 5.55
C LEU A 126 -7.01 -4.65 5.90
N SER A 127 -7.34 -4.75 7.17
CA SER A 127 -8.49 -5.50 7.64
C SER A 127 -9.22 -4.74 8.72
N GLY A 128 -10.52 -4.96 8.83
CA GLY A 128 -11.30 -4.33 9.89
C GLY A 128 -12.76 -4.73 9.86
N ASN A 129 -13.47 -4.33 10.92
CA ASN A 129 -14.91 -4.47 11.01
C ASN A 129 -15.59 -3.44 10.10
N TYR A 130 -16.32 -3.92 9.12
CA TYR A 130 -17.08 -3.13 8.18
C TYR A 130 -18.58 -3.32 8.39
N GLN A 131 -19.32 -2.24 8.22
CA GLN A 131 -20.77 -2.23 8.33
C GLN A 131 -21.32 -1.37 7.19
N THR A 132 -22.14 -1.96 6.31
CA THR A 132 -22.75 -1.22 5.20
C THR A 132 -23.77 -0.18 5.65
N ALA A 133 -24.40 -0.39 6.82
CA ALA A 133 -25.31 0.55 7.48
C ALA A 133 -25.44 0.18 8.97
N SER A 134 -25.80 1.14 9.82
CA SER A 134 -25.86 0.95 11.30
C SER A 134 -26.77 -0.19 11.78
N ASN A 135 -27.72 -0.62 10.96
CA ASN A 135 -28.65 -1.71 11.26
C ASN A 135 -28.24 -3.07 10.67
N LYS A 136 -27.07 -3.18 10.05
CA LYS A 136 -26.54 -4.43 9.48
C LYS A 136 -25.53 -5.08 10.42
N PRO A 137 -25.33 -6.40 10.38
CA PRO A 137 -24.26 -7.01 11.16
C PRO A 137 -22.89 -6.45 10.73
N LEU A 138 -21.96 -6.37 11.68
CA LEU A 138 -20.55 -6.14 11.37
C LEU A 138 -19.99 -7.36 10.64
N GLU A 139 -19.22 -7.13 9.59
CA GLU A 139 -18.47 -8.16 8.88
C GLU A 139 -16.98 -7.82 8.89
N TRP A 140 -16.14 -8.82 9.12
CA TRP A 140 -14.70 -8.64 9.01
C TRP A 140 -14.30 -8.68 7.54
N ILE A 141 -13.72 -7.59 7.04
CA ILE A 141 -13.19 -7.52 5.67
C ILE A 141 -11.67 -7.46 5.69
N THR A 142 -11.06 -8.02 4.64
CA THR A 142 -9.62 -7.93 4.38
C THR A 142 -9.41 -7.55 2.92
N SER A 143 -8.47 -6.65 2.67
CA SER A 143 -8.07 -6.23 1.33
C SER A 143 -6.57 -5.97 1.28
N SER A 144 -5.97 -6.13 0.10
CA SER A 144 -4.55 -5.89 -0.11
C SER A 144 -4.26 -4.99 -1.30
N LEU A 145 -3.16 -4.24 -1.20
CA LEU A 145 -2.56 -3.45 -2.26
C LEU A 145 -1.12 -3.93 -2.47
N ASP A 146 -0.87 -4.48 -3.65
CA ASP A 146 0.48 -4.80 -4.14
C ASP A 146 0.94 -3.77 -5.18
N ALA A 147 2.17 -3.92 -5.66
CA ALA A 147 2.73 -3.02 -6.67
C ALA A 147 1.90 -2.98 -7.97
N LEU A 148 1.29 -4.09 -8.38
CA LEU A 148 0.46 -4.15 -9.59
C LEU A 148 -0.86 -3.41 -9.39
N ARG A 149 -1.49 -3.54 -8.22
CA ARG A 149 -2.74 -2.85 -7.89
C ARG A 149 -2.52 -1.36 -7.75
N VAL A 150 -1.40 -0.94 -7.16
CA VAL A 150 -0.99 0.47 -7.12
C VAL A 150 -0.76 1.02 -8.53
N LEU A 151 -0.04 0.29 -9.40
CA LEU A 151 0.16 0.68 -10.80
C LEU A 151 -1.18 0.85 -11.54
N GLN A 152 -2.13 -0.07 -11.34
CA GLN A 152 -3.47 0.02 -11.96
C GLN A 152 -4.24 1.25 -11.48
N LEU A 153 -4.13 1.61 -10.20
CA LEU A 153 -4.73 2.83 -9.65
C LEU A 153 -4.08 4.08 -10.24
N THR A 154 -2.75 4.11 -10.34
CA THR A 154 -2.00 5.22 -10.98
C THR A 154 -2.38 5.38 -12.46
N ASN A 155 -2.69 4.28 -13.14
CA ASN A 155 -3.09 4.30 -14.54
C ASN A 155 -4.54 4.76 -14.79
N ASN A 156 -5.34 4.94 -13.75
CA ASN A 156 -6.73 5.34 -13.90
C ASN A 156 -6.86 6.76 -14.48
N ASN A 157 -7.73 6.92 -15.47
CA ASN A 157 -7.97 8.14 -16.23
C ASN A 157 -6.75 8.69 -16.99
N LEU A 158 -5.79 7.84 -17.37
CA LEU A 158 -4.67 8.25 -18.22
C LEU A 158 -5.03 8.15 -19.71
N LEU A 159 -4.75 9.20 -20.48
CA LEU A 159 -4.80 9.15 -21.95
C LEU A 159 -3.65 8.28 -22.46
N VAL A 160 -3.97 7.14 -23.08
CA VAL A 160 -3.02 6.09 -23.46
C VAL A 160 -2.93 5.87 -24.97
N TRP A 161 -3.81 6.52 -25.71
CA TRP A 161 -3.73 6.66 -27.16
C TRP A 161 -4.56 7.86 -27.61
N HIS A 162 -4.12 8.54 -28.68
CA HIS A 162 -4.84 9.64 -29.31
C HIS A 162 -4.59 9.64 -30.83
N GLY A 163 -5.59 10.01 -31.61
CA GLY A 163 -5.48 10.13 -33.06
C GLY A 163 -6.84 10.25 -33.74
N ALA A 164 -6.90 9.98 -35.05
CA ALA A 164 -8.14 9.79 -35.79
C ALA A 164 -8.09 8.43 -36.46
N PHE A 165 -8.50 7.39 -35.73
CA PHE A 165 -8.37 6.01 -36.15
C PHE A 165 -9.68 5.48 -36.71
N TYR A 166 -9.60 5.09 -37.98
CA TYR A 166 -10.60 4.28 -38.63
C TYR A 166 -10.27 2.82 -38.41
N PRO A 167 -11.02 2.07 -37.60
CA PRO A 167 -10.70 0.67 -37.36
C PRO A 167 -11.10 -0.20 -38.57
N GLN A 168 -10.54 0.01 -39.77
CA GLN A 168 -10.69 -0.87 -40.93
C GLN A 168 -9.68 -2.03 -40.91
N SER A 169 -9.78 -2.97 -41.85
CA SER A 169 -8.87 -4.12 -41.91
C SER A 169 -7.43 -3.65 -42.13
N GLY A 170 -6.50 -4.16 -41.30
CA GLY A 170 -5.09 -3.80 -41.35
C GLY A 170 -4.70 -2.59 -40.48
N ASP A 171 -5.67 -1.79 -40.07
CA ASP A 171 -5.42 -0.62 -39.21
C ASP A 171 -5.25 -1.07 -37.76
N THR A 172 -4.18 -0.60 -37.11
CA THR A 172 -3.79 -0.94 -35.74
C THR A 172 -3.50 0.32 -34.92
N ALA A 173 -4.08 0.41 -33.74
CA ALA A 173 -3.72 1.39 -32.71
C ALA A 173 -2.88 0.70 -31.63
N THR A 174 -1.68 1.22 -31.37
CA THR A 174 -0.78 0.75 -30.31
C THR A 174 -1.00 1.59 -29.05
N ILE A 175 -1.46 0.96 -27.98
CA ILE A 175 -1.85 1.61 -26.72
C ILE A 175 -0.67 1.59 -25.74
N SER A 176 -0.35 2.74 -25.14
CA SER A 176 0.86 2.89 -24.32
C SER A 176 0.77 2.20 -22.95
N THR A 177 -0.44 2.07 -22.39
CA THR A 177 -0.70 1.31 -21.17
C THR A 177 -1.42 0.01 -21.51
N PRO A 178 -0.82 -1.15 -21.24
CA PRO A 178 -1.45 -2.43 -21.54
C PRO A 178 -2.76 -2.61 -20.79
N LEU A 179 -3.72 -3.30 -21.41
CA LEU A 179 -5.04 -3.58 -20.85
C LEU A 179 -4.94 -4.35 -19.51
N SER A 180 -3.95 -5.21 -19.34
CA SER A 180 -3.66 -5.94 -18.11
C SER A 180 -3.20 -5.03 -16.96
N LYS A 181 -2.70 -3.84 -17.29
CA LYS A 181 -2.21 -2.81 -16.35
C LYS A 181 -3.23 -1.70 -16.08
N THR A 182 -4.45 -1.82 -16.58
CA THR A 182 -5.57 -0.96 -16.19
C THR A 182 -6.37 -1.56 -15.03
N LEU A 183 -7.18 -0.74 -14.37
CA LEU A 183 -8.00 -1.17 -13.24
C LEU A 183 -9.23 -1.94 -13.74
N SER A 184 -9.93 -1.38 -14.73
CA SER A 184 -11.20 -1.86 -15.29
C SER A 184 -11.09 -2.16 -16.78
N GLY A 185 -10.35 -1.36 -17.56
CA GLY A 185 -10.23 -1.57 -19.00
C GLY A 185 -9.71 -0.35 -19.76
N TRP A 186 -10.02 -0.29 -21.06
CA TRP A 186 -9.81 0.87 -21.90
C TRP A 186 -11.16 1.54 -22.21
N LEU A 187 -11.28 2.82 -21.85
CA LEU A 187 -12.40 3.66 -22.24
C LEU A 187 -12.09 4.30 -23.59
N ILE A 188 -12.80 3.87 -24.63
CA ILE A 188 -12.58 4.30 -26.00
C ILE A 188 -13.54 5.44 -26.31
N ALA A 189 -13.01 6.58 -26.72
CA ALA A 189 -13.78 7.70 -27.23
C ALA A 189 -13.99 7.58 -28.73
N TRP A 190 -15.24 7.71 -29.15
CA TRP A 190 -15.66 7.75 -30.54
C TRP A 190 -16.13 9.15 -30.87
N SER A 191 -15.73 9.66 -32.03
CA SER A 191 -16.25 10.92 -32.56
C SER A 191 -16.86 10.70 -33.93
N TYR A 192 -17.95 11.44 -34.19
CA TYR A 192 -18.51 11.54 -35.51
C TYR A 192 -17.46 12.09 -36.49
N TYR A 193 -17.36 11.47 -37.65
CA TYR A 193 -16.43 11.86 -38.69
C TYR A 193 -17.15 12.35 -39.93
N GLN A 194 -16.78 13.55 -40.36
CA GLN A 194 -17.32 14.19 -41.54
C GLN A 194 -16.24 15.03 -42.21
N ASN A 195 -16.27 15.08 -43.55
CA ASN A 195 -15.38 15.94 -44.34
C ASN A 195 -13.87 15.75 -44.06
N GLY A 196 -13.44 14.53 -43.73
CA GLY A 196 -12.03 14.23 -43.50
C GLY A 196 -11.54 14.47 -42.07
N SER A 197 -12.42 14.79 -41.11
CA SER A 197 -12.02 15.06 -39.72
C SER A 197 -13.05 14.56 -38.70
N PRO A 198 -12.62 14.15 -37.49
CA PRO A 198 -13.51 14.04 -36.34
C PRO A 198 -14.09 15.40 -35.95
N THR A 199 -15.34 15.46 -35.49
CA THR A 199 -16.01 16.73 -35.15
C THR A 199 -15.91 17.11 -33.67
N TYR A 200 -15.57 16.17 -32.78
CA TYR A 200 -15.42 16.32 -31.33
C TYR A 200 -16.64 16.86 -30.55
N ASN A 201 -17.75 17.16 -31.21
CA ASN A 201 -19.00 17.67 -30.62
C ASN A 201 -20.18 16.68 -30.70
N ASN A 202 -19.96 15.52 -31.32
CA ASN A 202 -20.89 14.40 -31.39
C ASN A 202 -20.05 13.15 -31.12
N TYR A 203 -20.05 12.70 -29.87
CA TYR A 203 -19.16 11.66 -29.39
C TYR A 203 -19.90 10.64 -28.52
N ALA A 204 -19.30 9.46 -28.40
CA ALA A 204 -19.77 8.38 -27.54
C ALA A 204 -18.57 7.67 -26.91
N PHE A 205 -18.80 6.98 -25.79
CA PHE A 205 -17.78 6.17 -25.14
C PHE A 205 -18.19 4.71 -25.11
N THR A 206 -17.21 3.83 -25.25
CA THR A 206 -17.39 2.38 -25.04
C THR A 206 -16.26 1.83 -24.20
N LEU A 207 -16.55 0.85 -23.36
CA LEU A 207 -15.54 0.15 -22.57
C LEU A 207 -15.08 -1.11 -23.30
N LEU A 208 -13.76 -1.27 -23.46
CA LEU A 208 -13.12 -2.55 -23.69
C LEU A 208 -12.63 -3.07 -22.33
N PRO A 209 -13.34 -4.02 -21.68
CA PRO A 209 -13.04 -4.40 -20.32
C PRO A 209 -11.79 -5.27 -20.26
N LYS A 210 -10.98 -5.09 -19.22
CA LYS A 210 -9.80 -5.93 -18.96
C LYS A 210 -10.13 -7.43 -18.88
N ALA A 211 -11.32 -7.77 -18.38
CA ALA A 211 -11.80 -9.14 -18.33
C ALA A 211 -11.84 -9.81 -19.72
N ALA A 212 -11.91 -9.03 -20.81
CA ALA A 212 -11.91 -9.55 -22.18
C ALA A 212 -10.59 -10.24 -22.55
N LEU A 213 -9.46 -9.94 -21.88
CA LEU A 213 -8.17 -10.59 -22.13
C LEU A 213 -8.21 -12.12 -22.01
N ILE A 214 -9.16 -12.68 -21.25
CA ILE A 214 -9.35 -14.14 -21.16
C ILE A 214 -9.58 -14.78 -22.54
N TYR A 215 -10.20 -14.05 -23.48
CA TYR A 215 -10.52 -14.54 -24.83
C TYR A 215 -9.34 -14.46 -25.81
N ASN A 216 -8.20 -13.86 -25.41
CA ASN A 216 -6.97 -13.92 -26.22
C ASN A 216 -6.47 -15.35 -26.42
N THR A 217 -6.79 -16.26 -25.51
CA THR A 217 -6.38 -17.66 -25.58
C THR A 217 -7.30 -18.54 -26.43
N THR A 218 -8.50 -18.05 -26.76
CA THR A 218 -9.52 -18.84 -27.48
C THR A 218 -9.58 -18.53 -28.98
N GLY A 219 -8.81 -17.54 -29.45
CA GLY A 219 -8.89 -17.02 -30.82
C GLY A 219 -10.15 -16.18 -31.08
N ALA A 220 -10.92 -15.85 -30.03
CA ALA A 220 -12.12 -15.02 -30.09
C ALA A 220 -11.89 -13.64 -29.46
N ASN A 221 -10.69 -13.08 -29.61
CA ASN A 221 -10.27 -11.78 -29.08
C ASN A 221 -10.80 -10.61 -29.91
N TYR A 222 -12.12 -10.61 -30.14
CA TYR A 222 -12.82 -9.50 -30.73
C TYR A 222 -14.07 -9.15 -29.92
N LEU A 223 -14.48 -7.89 -30.00
CA LEU A 223 -15.65 -7.36 -29.33
C LEU A 223 -16.46 -6.51 -30.32
N ARG A 224 -17.78 -6.65 -30.27
CA ARG A 224 -18.69 -5.67 -30.89
C ARG A 224 -19.04 -4.63 -29.84
N VAL A 225 -18.58 -3.40 -30.03
CA VAL A 225 -18.95 -2.27 -29.18
C VAL A 225 -20.08 -1.50 -29.84
N THR A 226 -21.21 -1.36 -29.16
CA THR A 226 -22.41 -0.69 -29.67
C THR A 226 -22.56 0.66 -29.00
N PHE A 227 -22.85 1.69 -29.79
CA PHE A 227 -23.07 3.04 -29.31
C PHE A 227 -23.97 3.82 -30.28
N THR A 228 -24.50 4.95 -29.83
CA THR A 228 -25.40 5.81 -30.60
C THR A 228 -24.78 7.17 -30.78
N MET A 229 -24.90 7.74 -31.98
CA MET A 229 -24.49 9.10 -32.29
C MET A 229 -25.63 9.87 -32.94
N LYS A 230 -25.69 11.17 -32.69
CA LYS A 230 -26.65 12.06 -33.34
C LYS A 230 -26.41 12.02 -34.87
N ASP A 231 -27.47 12.03 -35.66
CA ASP A 231 -27.42 12.02 -37.14
C ASP A 231 -26.80 10.76 -37.79
N VAL A 232 -26.39 9.77 -36.98
CA VAL A 232 -25.89 8.46 -37.43
C VAL A 232 -26.83 7.33 -36.98
N GLY A 233 -27.40 7.44 -35.77
CA GLY A 233 -28.21 6.40 -35.14
C GLY A 233 -27.36 5.44 -34.30
N THR A 234 -27.95 4.29 -33.96
CA THR A 234 -27.24 3.21 -33.26
C THR A 234 -26.38 2.43 -34.24
N ILE A 235 -25.09 2.34 -33.94
CA ILE A 235 -24.09 1.64 -34.73
C ILE A 235 -23.24 0.73 -33.84
N PHE A 236 -22.44 -0.14 -34.45
CA PHE A 236 -21.45 -0.94 -33.74
C PHE A 236 -20.09 -0.85 -34.43
N LYS A 237 -19.03 -1.14 -33.69
CA LYS A 237 -17.69 -1.38 -34.24
C LYS A 237 -17.22 -2.75 -33.79
N VAL A 238 -16.64 -3.53 -34.69
CA VAL A 238 -15.97 -4.78 -34.35
C VAL A 238 -14.49 -4.48 -34.16
N LEU A 239 -13.97 -4.74 -32.98
CA LEU A 239 -12.57 -4.50 -32.62
C LEU A 239 -11.93 -5.81 -32.25
N TRP A 240 -10.82 -6.13 -32.92
CA TRP A 240 -9.87 -7.12 -32.41
C TRP A 240 -8.96 -6.44 -31.41
N TYR A 241 -8.50 -7.18 -30.41
CA TYR A 241 -7.64 -6.61 -29.37
C TYR A 241 -6.61 -7.61 -28.86
N ASP A 242 -5.51 -7.08 -28.36
CA ASP A 242 -4.61 -7.80 -27.46
C ASP A 242 -4.27 -6.92 -26.26
N ASP A 243 -3.23 -7.25 -25.49
CA ASP A 243 -2.89 -6.48 -24.29
C ASP A 243 -2.40 -5.06 -24.61
N THR A 244 -1.97 -4.77 -25.84
CA THR A 244 -1.37 -3.49 -26.26
C THR A 244 -1.94 -2.93 -27.55
N HIS A 245 -2.85 -3.62 -28.23
CA HIS A 245 -3.37 -3.21 -29.53
C HIS A 245 -4.90 -3.24 -29.59
N ILE A 246 -5.43 -2.31 -30.39
CA ILE A 246 -6.77 -2.37 -30.95
C ILE A 246 -6.63 -2.43 -32.46
N VAL A 247 -7.26 -3.42 -33.09
CA VAL A 247 -7.18 -3.69 -34.53
C VAL A 247 -8.57 -3.66 -35.15
N GLY A 248 -8.66 -3.04 -36.31
CA GLY A 248 -9.91 -2.87 -37.05
C GLY A 248 -10.33 -4.07 -37.90
N THR A 249 -11.51 -3.93 -38.53
CA THR A 249 -12.02 -4.87 -39.53
C THR A 249 -12.68 -4.12 -40.69
N ALA A 250 -12.70 -4.72 -41.88
CA ALA A 250 -13.31 -4.11 -43.07
C ALA A 250 -14.80 -3.76 -42.87
N GLU A 251 -15.53 -4.51 -42.03
CA GLU A 251 -16.95 -4.27 -41.72
C GLU A 251 -17.19 -2.84 -41.17
N ASN A 252 -16.22 -2.30 -40.42
CA ASN A 252 -16.32 -0.98 -39.80
C ASN A 252 -16.31 0.19 -40.79
N ASN A 253 -16.01 -0.06 -42.08
CA ASN A 253 -15.90 0.96 -43.13
C ASN A 253 -17.10 1.01 -44.08
N THR A 254 -18.27 0.57 -43.63
CA THR A 254 -19.48 0.51 -44.47
C THR A 254 -20.63 1.33 -43.88
N GLY A 255 -21.40 2.00 -44.74
CA GLY A 255 -22.62 2.73 -44.37
C GLY A 255 -22.44 3.70 -43.20
N SER A 256 -23.34 3.63 -42.21
CA SER A 256 -23.28 4.44 -40.99
C SER A 256 -22.08 4.10 -40.09
N LEU A 257 -21.48 2.92 -40.22
CA LEU A 257 -20.33 2.52 -39.40
C LEU A 257 -19.10 3.38 -39.72
N SER A 258 -18.91 3.81 -40.98
CA SER A 258 -17.80 4.68 -41.37
C SER A 258 -17.92 6.13 -40.88
N LYS A 259 -19.03 6.48 -40.23
CA LYS A 259 -19.28 7.82 -39.67
C LYS A 259 -18.73 8.02 -38.26
N ALA A 260 -18.10 7.01 -37.66
CA ALA A 260 -17.46 7.13 -36.36
C ALA A 260 -16.00 6.66 -36.42
N VAL A 261 -15.12 7.44 -35.81
CA VAL A 261 -13.70 7.14 -35.63
C VAL A 261 -13.33 7.12 -34.16
N MET A 262 -12.34 6.30 -33.81
CA MET A 262 -11.75 6.32 -32.49
C MET A 262 -10.82 7.53 -32.39
N THR A 263 -11.02 8.37 -31.39
CA THR A 263 -10.21 9.60 -31.20
C THR A 263 -9.25 9.51 -30.03
N GLU A 264 -9.65 8.79 -28.99
CA GLU A 264 -8.91 8.70 -27.73
C GLU A 264 -9.13 7.33 -27.09
N VAL A 265 -8.14 6.88 -26.33
CA VAL A 265 -8.30 5.74 -25.42
C VAL A 265 -7.74 6.15 -24.06
N TYR A 266 -8.52 5.94 -23.01
CA TYR A 266 -8.11 6.17 -21.63
C TYR A 266 -7.99 4.83 -20.89
N ALA A 267 -6.94 4.65 -20.10
CA ALA A 267 -6.90 3.59 -19.12
C ALA A 267 -7.83 3.94 -17.95
N VAL A 268 -8.71 3.00 -17.58
CA VAL A 268 -9.69 3.12 -16.48
C VAL A 268 -9.79 1.84 -15.67
#